data_AF-A0A6P4DMK4-F1
#
_entry.id   AF-A0A6P4DMK4-F1
#
_cell.length_a   1.000
_cell.length_b   1.000
_cell.length_c   1.000
_cell.angle_alpha   90.00
_cell.angle_beta   90.00
_cell.angle_gamma   90.00
#
_symmetry.space_group_name_H-M   'P 1'
#
loop_
_entity.id
_entity.type
_entity.pdbx_description
1 polymer ?
#
loop_
_entity_poly.entity_id
_entity_poly.type
_entity_poly.pdbx_seq_one_letter_code
_entity_poly.pdbx_strand_id
1 'polypeptide(L)'
;MAGEDSFIVLVHHRRSIKRKTRSGVKFTDKDPLCIIVSATTSFDDLVSSVLLKLGLDGVKRVKKFFYRVPITVLQDTVKYDYFMIGSDEDLQVMFHCHWQFPEVRTPELFAKLVDVVSSSGGSNRNTNTLATGAGSSSRPAIASSSVPAYEPPAQPVASPSFAIDLNGSVGDEVGTGELLHTSVQCGAPAGAGDRLFDDPEDNDVEPI
;
A
#
# COMPACT_ATOMS: atom_id res chain seq x y z
N MET A 1 -10.42 -11.33 24.01
CA MET A 1 -9.44 -10.33 24.46
C MET A 1 -9.32 -9.30 23.35
N ALA A 2 -9.87 -8.11 23.52
CA ALA A 2 -9.69 -7.01 22.58
C ALA A 2 -8.37 -6.32 22.96
N GLY A 3 -7.25 -6.88 22.50
CA GLY A 3 -6.00 -6.12 22.47
C GLY A 3 -6.18 -5.02 21.46
N GLU A 4 -5.87 -3.78 21.83
CA GLU A 4 -5.85 -2.64 20.91
C GLU A 4 -4.81 -2.94 19.84
N ASP A 5 -5.31 -3.44 18.72
CA ASP A 5 -4.52 -3.93 17.62
C ASP A 5 -4.04 -2.76 16.77
N SER A 6 -3.10 -2.02 17.34
CA SER A 6 -2.54 -0.82 16.76
C SER A 6 -1.03 -0.76 16.97
N PHE A 7 -0.33 -0.20 15.98
CA PHE A 7 1.11 -0.02 16.04
C PHE A 7 1.54 1.27 15.35
N ILE A 8 2.76 1.68 15.65
CA ILE A 8 3.40 2.83 15.03
C ILE A 8 3.92 2.46 13.65
N VAL A 9 3.67 3.34 12.67
CA VAL A 9 4.19 3.24 11.31
C VAL A 9 4.99 4.50 10.98
N LEU A 10 6.15 4.30 10.34
CA LEU A 10 6.95 5.38 9.78
C LEU A 10 6.54 5.62 8.32
N VAL A 11 6.08 6.83 8.02
CA VAL A 11 5.66 7.25 6.69
C VAL A 11 6.69 8.21 6.10
N HIS A 12 7.49 7.68 5.19
CA HIS A 12 8.42 8.42 4.35
C HIS A 12 7.62 9.15 3.27
N HIS A 13 7.94 10.40 3.00
CA HIS A 13 7.20 11.22 2.02
C HIS A 13 8.13 12.10 1.17
N ARG A 14 9.41 12.15 1.55
CA ARG A 14 10.46 12.86 0.83
C ARG A 14 11.41 11.86 0.19
N ARG A 15 12.14 12.33 -0.82
CA ARG A 15 13.18 11.56 -1.52
C ARG A 15 12.63 10.32 -2.22
N SER A 16 13.38 9.22 -2.21
CA SER A 16 13.23 8.09 -3.14
C SER A 16 13.21 6.73 -2.44
N ILE A 17 12.74 5.73 -3.19
CA ILE A 17 12.84 4.32 -2.83
C ILE A 17 14.08 3.74 -3.52
N LYS A 18 15.13 3.42 -2.76
CA LYS A 18 16.31 2.73 -3.28
C LYS A 18 16.06 1.23 -3.32
N ARG A 19 16.34 0.64 -4.48
CA ARG A 19 16.26 -0.81 -4.74
C ARG A 19 17.66 -1.41 -4.85
N LYS A 20 17.74 -2.75 -4.86
CA LYS A 20 19.00 -3.50 -4.97
C LYS A 20 20.02 -3.16 -3.89
N THR A 21 19.54 -2.70 -2.73
CA THR A 21 20.39 -2.47 -1.56
C THR A 21 20.79 -3.80 -0.92
N ARG A 22 21.74 -3.79 0.02
CA ARG A 22 22.05 -4.99 0.82
C ARG A 22 20.82 -5.60 1.46
N SER A 23 19.82 -4.80 1.85
CA SER A 23 18.55 -5.24 2.42
C SER A 23 17.42 -5.41 1.38
N GLY A 24 17.69 -5.31 0.08
CA GLY A 24 16.67 -5.28 -0.98
C GLY A 24 16.15 -3.87 -1.23
N VAL A 25 15.16 -3.43 -0.45
CA VAL A 25 14.56 -2.09 -0.55
C VAL A 25 14.89 -1.22 0.68
N LYS A 26 15.08 0.09 0.46
CA LYS A 26 15.29 1.10 1.49
C LYS A 26 14.65 2.44 1.11
N PHE A 27 13.95 3.07 2.04
CA PHE A 27 13.49 4.45 1.88
C PHE A 27 14.58 5.42 2.35
N THR A 28 14.85 6.47 1.57
CA THR A 28 16.00 7.36 1.80
C THR A 28 15.67 8.61 2.60
N ASP A 29 14.39 8.82 2.91
CA ASP A 29 13.94 9.88 3.80
C ASP A 29 14.63 9.75 5.17
N LYS A 30 15.00 10.89 5.72
CA LYS A 30 15.66 10.96 7.04
C LYS A 30 14.72 11.50 8.11
N ASP A 31 13.57 12.00 7.70
CA ASP A 31 12.58 12.63 8.57
C ASP A 31 11.17 12.06 8.27
N PRO A 32 10.95 10.75 8.51
CA PRO A 32 9.65 10.13 8.27
C PRO A 32 8.63 10.59 9.30
N LEU A 33 7.38 10.70 8.87
CA LEU A 33 6.25 11.00 9.76
C LEU A 33 5.89 9.76 10.58
N CYS A 34 5.67 9.91 11.88
CA CYS A 34 5.15 8.85 12.74
C CYS A 34 3.62 8.93 12.84
N ILE A 35 2.94 7.82 12.56
CA ILE A 35 1.48 7.67 12.76
C ILE A 35 1.17 6.38 13.50
N ILE A 36 0.02 6.35 14.18
CA ILE A 36 -0.53 5.13 14.77
C ILE A 36 -1.60 4.64 13.79
N VAL A 37 -1.53 3.36 13.44
CA VAL A 37 -2.56 2.68 12.64
C VAL A 37 -3.11 1.52 13.46
N SER A 38 -4.41 1.28 13.35
CA SER A 38 -5.10 0.12 13.93
C SER A 38 -5.59 -0.81 12.83
N ALA A 39 -5.85 -2.09 13.14
CA ALA A 39 -6.42 -3.03 12.17
C ALA A 39 -7.79 -2.62 11.62
N THR A 40 -8.44 -1.65 12.26
CA THR A 40 -9.69 -1.02 11.80
C THR A 40 -9.48 0.27 11.01
N THR A 41 -8.24 0.72 10.84
CA THR A 41 -7.91 1.92 10.05
C THR A 41 -8.17 1.61 8.58
N SER A 42 -9.02 2.43 7.94
CA SER A 42 -9.22 2.35 6.49
C SER A 42 -8.06 3.00 5.73
N PHE A 43 -7.95 2.68 4.46
CA PHE A 43 -7.03 3.30 3.52
C PHE A 43 -7.26 4.82 3.44
N ASP A 44 -8.53 5.25 3.41
CA ASP A 44 -8.87 6.67 3.36
C ASP A 44 -8.50 7.41 4.66
N ASP A 45 -8.67 6.75 5.83
CA ASP A 45 -8.21 7.30 7.11
C ASP A 45 -6.68 7.42 7.16
N LEU A 46 -5.97 6.42 6.62
CA LEU A 46 -4.51 6.46 6.48
C LEU A 46 -4.07 7.63 5.59
N VAL A 47 -4.70 7.80 4.42
CA VAL A 47 -4.46 8.94 3.51
C VAL A 47 -4.70 10.26 4.24
N SER A 48 -5.85 10.40 4.89
CA SER A 48 -6.27 11.62 5.59
C SER A 48 -5.30 11.97 6.73
N SER A 49 -4.90 10.97 7.53
CA SER A 49 -3.95 11.14 8.63
C SER A 49 -2.59 11.64 8.15
N VAL A 50 -2.08 11.09 7.05
CA VAL A 50 -0.80 11.51 6.45
C VAL A 50 -0.88 12.95 5.92
N LEU A 51 -1.93 13.28 5.15
CA LEU A 51 -2.08 14.63 4.59
C LEU A 51 -2.28 15.69 5.68
N LEU A 52 -3.11 15.39 6.69
CA LEU A 52 -3.37 16.29 7.81
C LEU A 52 -2.10 16.57 8.62
N LYS A 53 -1.34 15.53 8.97
CA LYS A 53 -0.10 15.69 9.74
C LYS A 53 1.01 16.40 8.98
N LEU A 54 1.03 16.28 7.66
CA LEU A 54 1.97 17.03 6.82
C LEU A 54 1.49 18.46 6.51
N GLY A 55 0.24 18.82 6.83
CA GLY A 55 -0.36 20.10 6.46
C GLY A 55 -0.59 20.26 4.96
N LEU A 56 -0.85 19.15 4.25
CA LEU A 56 -0.98 19.09 2.79
C LEU A 56 -2.39 18.80 2.30
N ASP A 57 -3.37 18.80 3.21
CA ASP A 57 -4.78 18.60 2.87
C ASP A 57 -5.26 19.65 1.84
N GLY A 58 -6.00 19.21 0.83
CA GLY A 58 -6.44 20.04 -0.30
C GLY A 58 -5.36 20.49 -1.29
N VAL A 59 -4.07 20.39 -0.96
CA VAL A 59 -2.94 20.78 -1.83
C VAL A 59 -2.34 19.58 -2.55
N LYS A 60 -2.14 18.50 -1.81
CA LYS A 60 -1.64 17.22 -2.32
C LYS A 60 -2.68 16.13 -2.14
N ARG A 61 -2.55 15.09 -2.94
CA ARG A 61 -3.22 13.80 -2.74
C ARG A 61 -2.18 12.69 -2.73
N VAL A 62 -2.44 11.65 -1.95
CA VAL A 62 -1.62 10.44 -1.99
C VAL A 62 -1.99 9.67 -3.26
N LYS A 63 -1.02 9.48 -4.16
CA LYS A 63 -1.20 8.65 -5.35
C LYS A 63 -1.22 7.17 -4.97
N LYS A 64 -0.24 6.76 -4.17
CA LYS A 64 -0.01 5.37 -3.71
C LYS A 64 0.80 5.36 -2.42
N PHE A 65 0.61 4.34 -1.60
CA PHE A 65 1.56 3.95 -0.55
C PHE A 65 2.38 2.74 -1.00
N PHE A 66 3.63 2.69 -0.58
CA PHE A 66 4.52 1.53 -0.74
C PHE A 66 4.93 1.04 0.64
N TYR A 67 4.50 -0.14 1.03
CA TYR A 67 4.93 -0.80 2.25
C TYR A 67 6.25 -1.54 2.04
N ARG A 68 7.22 -1.32 2.92
CA ARG A 68 8.49 -2.05 2.95
C ARG A 68 8.28 -3.42 3.60
N VAL A 69 7.80 -4.38 2.80
CA VAL A 69 7.42 -5.72 3.27
C VAL A 69 8.67 -6.57 3.58
N PRO A 70 8.77 -7.16 4.79
CA PRO A 70 9.79 -8.18 5.07
C PRO A 70 9.51 -9.44 4.25
N ILE A 71 10.51 -9.93 3.51
CA ILE A 71 10.43 -11.22 2.79
C ILE A 71 11.14 -12.31 3.59
N THR A 72 12.33 -12.01 4.12
CA THR A 72 13.08 -12.97 4.92
C THR A 72 13.64 -12.29 6.16
N VAL A 73 13.47 -12.93 7.30
CA VAL A 73 14.04 -12.55 8.58
C VAL A 73 14.99 -13.67 9.00
N LEU A 74 16.29 -13.41 8.93
CA LEU A 74 17.34 -14.25 9.52
C LEU A 74 17.92 -13.53 10.75
N GLN A 75 18.66 -14.26 11.59
CA GLN A 75 19.18 -13.78 12.88
C GLN A 75 19.77 -12.36 12.83
N ASP A 76 20.60 -12.04 11.83
CA ASP A 76 21.27 -10.74 11.72
C ASP A 76 20.85 -9.89 10.51
N THR A 77 19.94 -10.41 9.67
CA THR A 77 19.61 -9.74 8.41
C THR A 77 18.14 -9.90 8.06
N VAL A 78 17.51 -8.78 7.73
CA VAL A 78 16.18 -8.76 7.13
C VAL A 78 16.29 -8.30 5.67
N LYS A 79 15.68 -9.07 4.76
CA LYS A 79 15.49 -8.67 3.37
C LYS A 79 14.07 -8.15 3.19
N TYR A 80 13.98 -7.07 2.43
CA TYR A 80 12.76 -6.37 2.17
C TYR A 80 12.53 -6.22 0.68
N ASP A 81 11.27 -6.25 0.30
CA ASP A 81 10.79 -5.72 -0.97
C ASP A 81 9.79 -4.60 -0.68
N TYR A 82 9.06 -4.14 -1.69
CA TYR A 82 7.94 -3.23 -1.51
C TYR A 82 6.65 -3.87 -2.00
N PHE A 83 5.58 -3.65 -1.23
CA PHE A 83 4.22 -3.97 -1.58
C PHE A 83 3.44 -2.67 -1.79
N MET A 84 2.58 -2.63 -2.80
CA MET A 84 1.79 -1.45 -3.10
C MET A 84 0.48 -1.52 -2.32
N ILE A 85 0.17 -0.49 -1.55
CA ILE A 85 -1.11 -0.39 -0.86
C ILE A 85 -2.00 0.58 -1.63
N GLY A 86 -3.11 0.06 -2.14
CA GLY A 86 -4.15 0.82 -2.85
C GLY A 86 -5.57 0.62 -2.31
N SER A 87 -5.78 -0.27 -1.34
CA SER A 87 -7.08 -0.54 -0.72
C SER A 87 -6.96 -0.97 0.75
N ASP A 88 -8.11 -1.20 1.39
CA ASP A 88 -8.20 -1.73 2.75
C ASP A 88 -7.65 -3.17 2.84
N GLU A 89 -7.90 -4.00 1.83
CA GLU A 89 -7.39 -5.37 1.76
C GLU A 89 -5.86 -5.39 1.66
N ASP A 90 -5.29 -4.50 0.85
CA ASP A 90 -3.85 -4.33 0.76
C ASP A 90 -3.27 -3.86 2.10
N LEU A 91 -3.99 -2.98 2.81
CA LEU A 91 -3.56 -2.49 4.11
C LEU A 91 -3.54 -3.62 5.15
N GLN A 92 -4.48 -4.57 5.10
CA GLN A 92 -4.48 -5.76 5.96
C GLN A 92 -3.23 -6.63 5.78
N VAL A 93 -2.62 -6.66 4.59
CA VAL A 93 -1.34 -7.37 4.36
C VAL A 93 -0.24 -6.82 5.26
N MET A 94 -0.19 -5.49 5.47
CA MET A 94 0.78 -4.86 6.37
C MET A 94 0.60 -5.35 7.81
N PHE A 95 -0.64 -5.40 8.30
CA PHE A 95 -0.95 -5.94 9.62
C PHE A 95 -0.49 -7.39 9.73
N HIS A 96 -0.87 -8.22 8.75
CA HIS A 96 -0.48 -9.63 8.72
C HIS A 96 1.04 -9.83 8.79
N CYS A 97 1.80 -9.07 8.02
CA CYS A 97 3.26 -9.10 8.07
C CYS A 97 3.83 -8.64 9.41
N HIS A 98 3.25 -7.63 10.06
CA HIS A 98 3.70 -7.14 11.36
C HIS A 98 3.60 -8.23 12.44
N TRP A 99 2.54 -9.04 12.41
CA TRP A 99 2.42 -10.17 13.34
C TRP A 99 3.27 -11.38 12.98
N GLN A 100 3.48 -11.64 11.69
CA GLN A 100 4.34 -12.76 11.28
C GLN A 100 5.81 -12.52 11.65
N PHE A 101 6.25 -11.26 11.62
CA PHE A 101 7.64 -10.88 11.84
C PHE A 101 7.75 -9.86 12.98
N PRO A 102 7.48 -10.25 14.23
CA PRO A 102 7.55 -9.35 15.39
C PRO A 102 8.96 -8.80 15.65
N GLU A 103 9.99 -9.42 15.08
CA GLU A 103 11.38 -8.92 15.08
C GLU A 103 11.50 -7.61 14.29
N VAL A 104 10.64 -7.38 13.30
CA VAL A 104 10.57 -6.14 12.53
C VAL A 104 9.69 -5.14 13.27
N ARG A 105 10.32 -4.45 14.24
CA ARG A 105 9.64 -3.61 15.24
C ARG A 105 8.69 -2.56 14.68
N THR A 106 9.03 -1.92 13.56
CA THR A 106 8.29 -0.76 13.06
C THR A 106 8.10 -0.85 11.56
N PRO A 107 6.87 -1.07 11.09
CA PRO A 107 6.56 -1.03 9.67
C PRO A 107 6.85 0.34 9.06
N GLU A 108 7.31 0.33 7.80
CA GLU A 108 7.65 1.53 7.06
C GLU A 108 6.81 1.62 5.78
N LEU A 109 6.22 2.79 5.53
CA LEU A 109 5.52 3.16 4.32
C LEU A 109 6.26 4.29 3.60
N PHE A 110 6.16 4.33 2.27
CA PHE A 110 6.48 5.50 1.46
C PHE A 110 5.22 6.02 0.78
N ALA A 111 4.88 7.29 1.01
CA ALA A 111 3.73 7.97 0.43
C ALA A 111 4.14 8.74 -0.83
N LYS A 112 3.66 8.31 -2.00
CA LYS A 112 3.87 9.06 -3.26
C LYS A 112 2.82 10.15 -3.35
N LEU A 113 3.21 11.39 -3.03
CA LEU A 113 2.34 12.57 -3.08
C LEU A 113 2.33 13.18 -4.49
N VAL A 114 1.17 13.62 -4.96
CA VAL A 114 1.00 14.38 -6.21
C VAL A 114 0.13 15.60 -5.97
N ASP A 115 0.32 16.64 -6.79
CA ASP A 115 -0.50 17.85 -6.69
C ASP A 115 -1.97 17.56 -7.02
N VAL A 116 -2.86 18.14 -6.21
CA VAL A 116 -4.25 18.29 -6.60
C VAL A 116 -4.25 19.31 -7.72
N VAL A 117 -4.46 18.85 -8.95
CA VAL A 117 -4.55 19.74 -10.10
C VAL A 117 -5.74 20.66 -9.86
N SER A 118 -5.44 21.87 -9.42
CA SER A 118 -6.40 22.96 -9.52
C SER A 118 -6.54 23.21 -11.02
N SER A 119 -7.64 22.78 -11.61
CA SER A 119 -8.12 23.45 -12.81
C SER A 119 -8.40 24.89 -12.39
N SER A 120 -7.35 25.71 -12.40
CA SER A 120 -7.50 27.15 -12.50
C SER A 120 -8.16 27.39 -13.85
N GLY A 121 -9.47 27.15 -13.92
CA GLY A 121 -10.30 27.48 -15.06
C GLY A 121 -9.99 28.94 -15.36
N GLY A 122 -9.32 29.17 -16.49
CA GLY A 122 -8.85 30.49 -16.87
C GLY A 122 -9.99 31.47 -16.70
N SER A 123 -9.91 32.29 -15.66
CA SER A 123 -10.92 33.28 -15.36
C SER A 123 -10.73 34.40 -16.38
N ASN A 124 -11.39 34.26 -17.53
CA ASN A 124 -11.62 35.32 -18.48
C ASN A 124 -12.63 36.30 -17.87
N ARG A 125 -12.16 37.09 -16.90
CA ARG A 125 -12.87 38.31 -16.46
C ARG A 125 -12.67 39.37 -17.53
N ASN A 126 -13.44 39.30 -18.61
CA ASN A 126 -13.67 40.44 -19.49
C ASN A 126 -14.81 41.29 -18.90
N THR A 127 -14.50 42.08 -17.87
CA THR A 127 -15.37 43.18 -17.44
C THR A 127 -15.18 44.39 -18.35
N ASN A 128 -16.21 44.60 -19.20
CA ASN A 128 -16.79 45.88 -19.65
C ASN A 128 -16.13 46.62 -20.83
N THR A 129 -16.85 46.72 -21.94
CA THR A 129 -17.39 48.02 -22.44
C THR A 129 -18.53 47.75 -23.42
N LEU A 130 -19.68 48.36 -23.11
CA LEU A 130 -20.94 48.28 -23.84
C LEU A 130 -20.98 49.43 -24.85
N ALA A 131 -21.06 49.14 -26.16
CA ALA A 131 -21.60 50.05 -27.18
C ALA A 131 -21.90 49.29 -28.49
N THR A 132 -23.19 49.04 -28.70
CA THR A 132 -23.94 49.20 -29.96
C THR A 132 -23.33 48.76 -31.30
N GLY A 133 -24.02 47.82 -31.97
CA GLY A 133 -24.18 47.91 -33.42
C GLY A 133 -24.18 46.60 -34.20
N ALA A 134 -25.37 46.23 -34.68
CA ALA A 134 -25.63 45.48 -35.92
C ALA A 134 -25.15 44.02 -36.04
N GLY A 135 -26.10 43.10 -35.78
CA GLY A 135 -26.56 42.16 -36.79
C GLY A 135 -25.61 41.06 -37.28
N SER A 136 -25.65 39.90 -36.62
CA SER A 136 -25.70 38.63 -37.34
C SER A 136 -26.38 37.56 -36.50
N SER A 137 -27.52 37.10 -37.01
CA SER A 137 -28.24 35.93 -36.52
C SER A 137 -27.54 34.68 -37.05
N SER A 138 -26.98 33.88 -36.15
CA SER A 138 -26.78 32.45 -36.38
C SER A 138 -27.47 31.69 -35.25
N ARG A 139 -28.57 31.03 -35.61
CA ARG A 139 -29.41 30.20 -34.73
C ARG A 139 -28.59 29.13 -34.01
N PRO A 140 -28.77 28.90 -32.70
CA PRO A 140 -28.32 27.67 -32.09
C PRO A 140 -29.30 26.56 -32.47
N ALA A 141 -28.80 25.54 -33.17
CA ALA A 141 -29.57 24.32 -33.43
C ALA A 141 -29.63 23.47 -32.16
N ILE A 142 -30.82 22.89 -32.00
CA ILE A 142 -31.33 22.14 -30.85
C ILE A 142 -30.55 20.85 -30.61
N ALA A 143 -30.55 20.46 -29.33
CA ALA A 143 -30.12 19.21 -28.74
C ALA A 143 -30.34 17.93 -29.58
N SER A 144 -29.35 17.04 -29.53
CA SER A 144 -29.59 15.60 -29.55
C SER A 144 -28.74 14.94 -28.47
N SER A 145 -29.42 14.51 -27.41
CA SER A 145 -28.93 13.56 -26.42
C SER A 145 -29.06 12.16 -27.01
N SER A 146 -27.95 11.52 -27.31
CA SER A 146 -27.93 10.10 -27.69
C SER A 146 -27.64 9.27 -26.45
N VAL A 147 -28.61 8.48 -26.01
CA VAL A 147 -28.45 7.47 -24.96
C VAL A 147 -27.66 6.31 -25.57
N PRO A 148 -26.54 5.84 -24.97
CA PRO A 148 -25.97 4.58 -25.39
C PRO A 148 -26.92 3.46 -24.91
N ALA A 149 -27.46 2.71 -25.87
CA ALA A 149 -28.16 1.48 -25.58
C ALA A 149 -27.18 0.52 -24.90
N TYR A 150 -27.47 0.13 -23.66
CA TYR A 150 -26.85 -1.02 -23.04
C TYR A 150 -27.21 -2.26 -23.85
N GLU A 151 -26.21 -2.88 -24.47
CA GLU A 151 -26.30 -4.28 -24.88
C GLU A 151 -26.14 -5.14 -23.61
N PRO A 152 -27.09 -6.02 -23.27
CA PRO A 152 -26.91 -6.96 -22.18
C PRO A 152 -25.89 -8.02 -22.62
N PRO A 153 -24.79 -8.25 -21.88
CA PRO A 153 -23.94 -9.39 -22.12
C PRO A 153 -24.73 -10.67 -21.91
N ALA A 154 -24.82 -11.50 -22.96
CA ALA A 154 -25.23 -12.87 -22.84
C ALA A 154 -24.31 -13.61 -21.84
N GLN A 155 -24.93 -14.46 -21.04
CA GLN A 155 -24.33 -15.18 -19.91
C GLN A 155 -23.08 -15.97 -20.29
N PRO A 156 -22.03 -16.00 -19.45
CA PRO A 156 -21.07 -17.09 -19.48
C PRO A 156 -21.71 -18.34 -18.86
N VAL A 157 -22.15 -19.24 -19.74
CA VAL A 157 -22.43 -20.63 -19.39
C VAL A 157 -21.10 -21.39 -19.31
N ALA A 158 -21.06 -22.33 -18.37
CA ALA A 158 -20.05 -23.36 -18.12
C ALA A 158 -18.94 -23.01 -17.11
N SER A 159 -19.30 -23.16 -15.83
CA SER A 159 -18.35 -23.63 -14.80
C SER A 159 -17.89 -25.07 -15.15
N PRO A 160 -16.59 -25.38 -15.16
CA PRO A 160 -16.15 -26.76 -15.12
C PRO A 160 -16.24 -27.27 -13.67
N SER A 161 -17.19 -28.17 -13.41
CA SER A 161 -17.22 -28.94 -12.17
C SER A 161 -16.12 -30.01 -12.24
N PHE A 162 -15.12 -29.94 -11.35
CA PHE A 162 -14.32 -31.12 -11.04
C PHE A 162 -15.02 -31.89 -9.91
N ALA A 163 -15.41 -33.13 -10.18
CA ALA A 163 -15.83 -34.05 -9.15
C ALA A 163 -14.56 -34.62 -8.48
N ILE A 164 -14.46 -34.48 -7.15
CA ILE A 164 -13.55 -35.29 -6.35
C ILE A 164 -14.34 -36.53 -5.94
N ASP A 165 -13.88 -37.67 -6.44
CA ASP A 165 -14.36 -38.99 -6.05
C ASP A 165 -13.73 -39.33 -4.68
N LEU A 166 -14.53 -39.26 -3.62
CA LEU A 166 -14.15 -39.77 -2.30
C LEU A 166 -14.73 -41.17 -2.17
N ASN A 167 -14.01 -42.15 -2.74
CA ASN A 167 -14.25 -43.54 -2.43
C ASN A 167 -12.96 -44.20 -1.95
N GLY A 168 -12.97 -44.59 -0.67
CA GLY A 168 -11.86 -45.21 0.08
C GLY A 168 -12.12 -45.05 1.57
N SER A 169 -13.21 -45.60 2.09
CA SER A 169 -13.28 -46.97 2.64
C SER A 169 -12.43 -47.17 3.91
N VAL A 170 -13.14 -47.11 5.05
CA VAL A 170 -13.02 -47.93 6.28
C VAL A 170 -11.63 -48.17 6.87
N GLY A 171 -11.45 -47.68 8.10
CA GLY A 171 -10.42 -48.12 9.03
C GLY A 171 -10.52 -47.38 10.36
N ASP A 172 -11.38 -47.90 11.24
CA ASP A 172 -11.48 -47.52 12.66
C ASP A 172 -10.25 -48.04 13.41
N GLU A 173 -9.49 -47.17 14.06
CA GLU A 173 -8.65 -47.54 15.20
C GLU A 173 -8.34 -46.35 16.11
N VAL A 174 -9.01 -46.37 17.27
CA VAL A 174 -8.72 -45.66 18.50
C VAL A 174 -7.26 -45.86 18.91
N GLY A 175 -6.53 -44.77 19.19
CA GLY A 175 -5.18 -44.84 19.72
C GLY A 175 -4.75 -43.54 20.41
N THR A 176 -4.88 -43.51 21.73
CA THR A 176 -4.32 -42.52 22.65
C THR A 176 -2.81 -42.36 22.43
N GLY A 177 -2.33 -41.13 22.25
CA GLY A 177 -0.89 -40.84 22.13
C GLY A 177 -0.54 -39.48 22.70
N GLU A 178 -0.11 -39.46 23.97
CA GLU A 178 0.68 -38.36 24.55
C GLU A 178 1.90 -38.09 23.68
N LEU A 179 2.10 -36.84 23.26
CA LEU A 179 3.40 -36.38 22.76
C LEU A 179 3.91 -35.29 23.69
N LEU A 180 4.76 -35.75 24.61
CA LEU A 180 5.57 -34.94 25.51
C LEU A 180 6.46 -33.97 24.73
N HIS A 181 6.38 -32.71 25.13
CA HIS A 181 7.20 -31.61 24.62
C HIS A 181 8.67 -31.85 25.02
N THR A 182 9.51 -32.32 24.09
CA THR A 182 10.94 -32.49 24.35
C THR A 182 11.65 -31.16 24.16
N SER A 183 12.04 -30.55 25.28
CA SER A 183 12.94 -29.40 25.35
C SER A 183 14.34 -29.80 24.86
N VAL A 184 14.79 -29.20 23.75
CA VAL A 184 16.20 -29.25 23.33
C VAL A 184 16.84 -27.90 23.67
N GLN A 185 17.67 -27.94 24.70
CA GLN A 185 18.51 -26.84 25.14
C GLN A 185 19.92 -27.04 24.55
N CYS A 186 20.39 -26.09 23.73
CA CYS A 186 21.78 -26.04 23.28
C CYS A 186 22.34 -24.63 23.50
N GLY A 187 23.45 -24.58 24.25
CA GLY A 187 24.14 -23.37 24.69
C GLY A 187 25.02 -22.71 23.63
N ALA A 188 25.39 -21.47 23.94
CA ALA A 188 26.23 -20.57 23.16
C ALA A 188 27.70 -21.03 23.06
N PRO A 189 28.42 -20.52 22.03
CA PRO A 189 29.66 -19.81 22.35
C PRO A 189 29.85 -18.50 21.57
N ALA A 190 30.65 -17.64 22.20
CA ALA A 190 31.03 -16.30 21.80
C ALA A 190 31.91 -16.21 20.54
N GLY A 191 31.83 -15.09 19.82
CA GLY A 191 32.78 -14.73 18.77
C GLY A 191 32.53 -13.35 18.19
N ALA A 192 33.38 -12.39 18.55
CA ALA A 192 33.35 -11.00 18.13
C ALA A 192 33.64 -10.79 16.63
N GLY A 193 33.12 -9.69 16.05
CA GLY A 193 33.51 -9.23 14.72
C GLY A 193 32.73 -8.00 14.27
N ASP A 194 33.14 -6.83 14.75
CA ASP A 194 32.69 -5.53 14.25
C ASP A 194 33.19 -5.34 12.81
N ARG A 195 32.28 -5.09 11.87
CA ARG A 195 32.60 -4.67 10.50
C ARG A 195 31.64 -3.56 10.10
N LEU A 196 32.09 -2.33 10.33
CA LEU A 196 31.66 -1.13 9.63
C LEU A 196 31.84 -1.34 8.13
N PHE A 197 30.75 -1.33 7.38
CA PHE A 197 30.79 -1.22 5.93
C PHE A 197 30.17 0.11 5.54
N ASP A 198 31.04 1.05 5.19
CA ASP A 198 30.68 2.22 4.39
C ASP A 198 30.18 1.74 3.02
N ASP A 199 29.01 2.24 2.60
CA ASP A 199 28.39 1.93 1.30
C ASP A 199 28.21 3.22 0.50
N PRO A 200 29.04 3.48 -0.53
CA PRO A 200 28.74 4.48 -1.54
C PRO A 200 28.10 3.81 -2.76
N GLU A 201 26.93 4.30 -3.16
CA GLU A 201 26.71 4.92 -4.49
C GLU A 201 25.21 5.11 -4.72
N ASP A 202 24.88 6.32 -5.12
CA ASP A 202 23.56 6.87 -5.29
C ASP A 202 23.04 6.55 -6.69
N ASN A 203 22.16 5.56 -6.81
CA ASN A 203 21.39 5.34 -8.03
C ASN A 203 19.91 5.59 -7.73
N ASP A 204 19.52 6.86 -7.87
CA ASP A 204 18.12 7.28 -7.93
C ASP A 204 17.54 6.84 -9.28
N VAL A 205 16.78 5.75 -9.26
CA VAL A 205 15.92 5.36 -10.37
C VAL A 205 14.49 5.62 -9.93
N GLU A 206 13.84 6.61 -10.56
CA GLU A 206 12.41 6.83 -10.40
C GLU A 206 11.65 5.56 -10.82
N PRO A 207 10.77 5.02 -9.97
CA PRO A 207 9.92 3.91 -10.36
C PRO A 207 8.74 4.40 -11.22
N ILE A 208 8.66 3.79 -12.41
CA ILE A 208 7.60 3.95 -13.43
C ILE A 208 6.21 3.70 -12.81
#